data_AF-A0A8R7TEH2-F1
#
_entry.id   AF-A0A8R7TEH2-F1
#
_cell.length_a   1.000
_cell.length_b   1.000
_cell.length_c   1.000
_cell.angle_alpha   90.00
_cell.angle_beta   90.00
_cell.angle_gamma   90.00
#
_symmetry.space_group_name_H-M   'P 1'
#
loop_
_entity.id
_entity.type
_entity.pdbx_description
1 polymer ?
#
loop_
_entity_poly.entity_id
_entity_poly.type
_entity_poly.pdbx_seq_one_letter_code
_entity_poly.pdbx_strand_id
1 'polypeptide(L)'
;MPSYVVYKGKVPGVYDDWEECRRQVHHFNGNRYKGYTTRAKAEARYARYLAGERRERRRNQMKTSLIAMMLIMMTTTLFYVMVV
;
A
#
# COMPACT_ATOMS: atom_id res chain seq x y z
N MET A 1 14.78 -19.97 -14.10
CA MET A 1 13.60 -20.35 -13.30
C MET A 1 12.69 -19.13 -13.20
N PRO A 2 11.39 -19.25 -13.49
CA PRO A 2 10.44 -18.16 -13.30
C PRO A 2 10.32 -17.81 -11.81
N SER A 3 10.23 -16.53 -11.48
CA SER A 3 9.99 -16.05 -10.11
C SER A 3 8.75 -15.17 -10.07
N TYR A 4 8.01 -15.20 -8.98
CA TYR A 4 6.75 -14.51 -8.78
C TYR A 4 6.87 -13.47 -7.69
N VAL A 5 6.31 -12.28 -7.93
CA VAL A 5 6.24 -11.21 -6.92
C VAL A 5 4.81 -11.04 -6.48
N VAL A 6 4.56 -11.05 -5.18
CA VAL A 6 3.30 -10.69 -4.56
C VAL A 6 3.44 -9.30 -3.96
N TYR A 7 2.75 -8.32 -4.55
CA TYR A 7 2.69 -6.94 -4.07
C TYR A 7 1.60 -6.75 -3.01
N LYS A 8 0.43 -7.35 -3.26
CA LYS A 8 -0.70 -7.41 -2.32
C LYS A 8 -1.19 -8.84 -2.22
N GLY A 9 -1.22 -9.35 -1.00
CA GLY A 9 -1.64 -10.70 -0.65
C GLY A 9 -1.56 -10.85 0.87
N LYS A 10 -1.77 -12.08 1.35
CA LYS A 10 -1.60 -12.41 2.77
C LYS A 10 -0.19 -12.12 3.25
N VAL A 11 0.80 -12.63 2.52
CA VAL A 11 2.23 -12.35 2.73
C VAL A 11 2.83 -11.80 1.43
N PRO A 12 3.13 -10.49 1.35
CA PRO A 12 3.84 -9.90 0.22
C PRO A 12 5.32 -10.30 0.20
N GLY A 13 5.87 -10.55 -0.99
CA GLY A 13 7.24 -11.04 -1.13
C GLY A 13 7.57 -11.56 -2.54
N VAL A 14 8.78 -12.12 -2.69
CA VAL A 14 9.24 -12.77 -3.92
C VAL A 14 9.33 -14.27 -3.69
N TYR A 15 8.61 -15.04 -4.49
CA TYR A 15 8.50 -16.50 -4.42
C TYR A 15 9.09 -17.11 -5.69
N ASP A 16 9.74 -18.26 -5.55
CA ASP A 16 10.27 -19.01 -6.70
C ASP A 16 9.32 -20.13 -7.16
N ASP A 17 8.24 -20.35 -6.42
CA ASP A 17 7.21 -21.33 -6.74
C ASP A 17 5.82 -20.68 -6.90
N TRP A 18 5.05 -21.22 -7.86
CA TRP A 18 3.71 -20.72 -8.16
C TRP A 18 2.68 -21.12 -7.10
N GLU A 19 2.74 -22.33 -6.54
CA GLU A 19 1.78 -22.78 -5.54
C GLU A 19 1.89 -21.95 -4.26
N GLU A 20 3.12 -21.63 -3.84
CA GLU A 20 3.35 -20.71 -2.72
C GLU A 20 2.76 -19.32 -2.99
N CYS A 21 3.05 -18.74 -4.16
CA CYS A 21 2.48 -17.47 -4.58
C CYS A 21 0.93 -17.52 -4.60
N ARG A 22 0.36 -18.59 -5.17
CA ARG A 22 -1.09 -18.81 -5.26
C ARG A 22 -1.73 -18.85 -3.88
N ARG A 23 -1.14 -19.55 -2.90
CA ARG A 23 -1.68 -19.59 -1.52
C ARG A 23 -1.78 -18.21 -0.87
N GLN A 24 -0.90 -17.28 -1.23
CA GLN A 24 -0.90 -15.92 -0.68
C GLN A 24 -1.96 -15.00 -1.32
N VAL A 25 -2.29 -15.22 -2.60
CA VAL A 25 -3.21 -14.36 -3.36
C VAL A 25 -4.61 -14.95 -3.49
N HIS A 26 -4.76 -16.27 -3.40
CA HIS A 26 -6.02 -16.97 -3.51
C HIS A 26 -6.97 -16.56 -2.39
N HIS A 27 -8.21 -16.20 -2.76
CA HIS A 27 -9.21 -15.59 -1.88
C HIS A 27 -8.76 -14.32 -1.14
N PHE A 28 -7.74 -13.61 -1.63
CA PHE A 28 -7.36 -12.31 -1.10
C PHE A 28 -7.92 -11.18 -1.96
N ASN A 29 -8.77 -10.32 -1.37
CA ASN A 29 -9.40 -9.22 -2.09
C ASN A 29 -8.37 -8.13 -2.45
N GLY A 30 -8.39 -7.66 -3.69
CA GLY A 30 -7.42 -6.67 -4.18
C GLY A 30 -5.98 -7.19 -4.24
N ASN A 31 -5.80 -8.52 -4.37
CA ASN A 31 -4.47 -9.09 -4.56
C ASN A 31 -3.80 -8.52 -5.81
N ARG A 32 -2.48 -8.42 -5.77
CA ARG A 32 -1.66 -8.01 -6.90
C ARG A 32 -0.40 -8.85 -6.90
N TYR A 33 -0.20 -9.62 -7.94
CA TYR A 33 1.00 -10.40 -8.17
C TYR A 33 1.46 -10.29 -9.63
N LYS A 34 2.72 -10.61 -9.89
CA LYS A 34 3.28 -10.64 -11.24
C LYS A 34 4.44 -11.63 -11.34
N GLY A 35 4.42 -12.46 -12.39
CA GLY A 35 5.53 -13.34 -12.76
C GLY A 35 6.64 -12.62 -13.53
N TYR A 36 7.87 -13.06 -13.33
CA TYR A 36 9.08 -12.58 -13.96
C TYR A 36 9.95 -13.74 -14.41
N THR A 37 10.76 -13.50 -15.45
CA THR A 37 11.67 -14.50 -16.00
C THR A 37 12.92 -14.73 -15.15
N THR A 38 13.29 -13.77 -14.29
CA THR A 38 14.46 -13.84 -13.42
C THR A 38 14.16 -13.29 -12.03
N ARG A 39 14.79 -13.89 -11.01
CA ARG A 39 14.67 -13.47 -9.62
C ARG A 39 15.16 -12.04 -9.39
N ALA A 40 16.29 -11.66 -9.97
CA ALA A 40 16.81 -10.30 -9.87
C ALA A 40 15.81 -9.24 -10.38
N LYS A 41 15.08 -9.53 -11.46
CA LYS A 41 14.05 -8.63 -11.99
C LYS A 41 12.83 -8.55 -11.09
N ALA A 42 12.44 -9.68 -10.49
CA ALA A 42 11.37 -9.77 -9.49
C ALA A 42 11.69 -8.93 -8.25
N GLU A 43 12.88 -9.11 -7.67
CA GLU A 43 13.37 -8.38 -6.51
C GLU A 43 13.50 -6.88 -6.78
N ALA A 44 14.10 -6.48 -7.90
CA ALA A 44 14.21 -5.08 -8.29
C ALA A 44 12.82 -4.41 -8.42
N ARG A 45 11.84 -5.14 -8.98
CA ARG A 45 10.46 -4.65 -9.10
C ARG A 45 9.76 -4.55 -7.75
N TYR A 46 9.97 -5.52 -6.86
CA TYR A 46 9.44 -5.49 -5.50
C TYR A 46 10.04 -4.35 -4.67
N ALA A 47 11.35 -4.12 -4.75
CA ALA A 47 12.02 -2.99 -4.09
C ALA A 47 11.46 -1.64 -4.56
N ARG A 48 11.23 -1.47 -5.88
CA ARG A 48 10.59 -0.26 -6.43
C ARG A 48 9.16 -0.07 -5.92
N TYR A 49 8.40 -1.16 -5.76
CA TYR A 49 7.07 -1.12 -5.18
C TYR A 49 7.10 -0.63 -3.72
N LEU A 50 7.99 -1.18 -2.89
CA LEU A 50 8.14 -0.76 -1.49
C LEU A 50 8.54 0.72 -1.36
N ALA A 51 9.43 1.20 -2.24
CA ALA A 51 9.80 2.61 -2.29
C ALA A 51 8.60 3.52 -2.66
N GLY A 52 7.73 3.06 -3.55
CA GLY A 52 6.50 3.74 -3.94
C GLY A 52 5.47 3.79 -2.81
N GLU A 53 5.20 2.65 -2.16
CA GLU A 53 4.22 2.55 -1.07
C GLU A 53 4.54 3.50 0.09
N ARG A 54 5.82 3.62 0.48
CA ARG A 54 6.22 4.56 1.54
C ARG A 54 5.86 6.01 1.19
N ARG A 55 6.08 6.42 -0.07
CA ARG A 55 5.75 7.76 -0.56
C ARG A 55 4.24 7.99 -0.61
N GLU A 56 3.50 6.99 -1.08
CA GLU A 56 2.04 7.05 -1.15
C GLU A 56 1.42 7.11 0.25
N ARG A 57 1.88 6.28 1.19
CA ARG A 57 1.44 6.33 2.60
C ARG A 57 1.68 7.70 3.22
N ARG A 58 2.88 8.28 3.05
CA ARG A 58 3.18 9.63 3.54
C ARG A 58 2.25 10.68 2.90
N ARG A 59 2.01 10.60 1.60
CA ARG A 59 1.09 11.50 0.89
C ARG A 59 -0.33 11.38 1.44
N ASN A 60 -0.81 10.16 1.62
CA ASN A 60 -2.14 9.89 2.14
C ASN A 60 -2.25 10.36 3.60
N GLN A 61 -1.23 10.12 4.43
CA GLN A 61 -1.16 10.64 5.79
C GLN A 61 -1.23 12.17 5.80
N MET A 62 -0.45 12.87 4.97
CA MET A 62 -0.52 14.34 4.89
C MET A 62 -1.92 14.81 4.46
N LYS A 63 -2.53 14.16 3.47
CA LYS A 63 -3.92 14.48 3.07
C LYS A 63 -4.90 14.30 4.23
N THR A 64 -4.81 13.18 4.95
CA THR A 64 -5.66 12.89 6.10
C THR A 64 -5.42 13.90 7.23
N SER A 65 -4.17 14.26 7.51
CA SER A 65 -3.81 15.28 8.51
C SER A 65 -4.36 16.66 8.14
N LEU A 66 -4.28 17.06 6.87
CA LEU A 66 -4.84 18.33 6.40
C LEU A 66 -6.36 18.36 6.53
N ILE A 67 -7.06 17.29 6.15
CA ILE A 67 -8.52 17.19 6.31
C ILE A 67 -8.89 17.24 7.79
N ALA A 68 -8.19 16.49 8.66
CA ALA A 68 -8.43 16.50 10.09
C ALA A 68 -8.20 17.89 10.71
N MET A 69 -7.12 18.58 10.33
CA MET A 69 -6.84 19.94 10.79
C MET A 69 -7.93 20.92 10.33
N MET A 70 -8.39 20.82 9.08
CA MET A 70 -9.47 21.65 8.56
C MET A 70 -10.79 21.42 9.33
N LEU A 71 -11.13 20.17 9.64
CA LEU A 71 -12.31 19.84 10.44
C LEU A 71 -12.21 20.40 11.87
N ILE A 72 -11.05 20.30 12.52
CA ILE A 72 -10.83 20.85 13.87
C ILE A 72 -10.96 22.38 13.88
N MET A 73 -10.38 23.06 12.88
CA MET A 73 -10.49 24.51 12.77
C MET A 73 -11.93 24.96 12.52
N MET A 74 -12.67 24.23 11.69
CA MET A 74 -14.08 24.51 11.39
C MET A 74 -14.97 24.30 12.63
N THR A 75 -14.76 23.23 13.39
CA THR A 75 -15.56 22.96 14.60
C THR A 75 -15.29 23.98 15.70
N THR A 76 -14.03 24.38 15.91
CA THR A 76 -13.66 25.40 16.90
C THR A 76 -14.20 26.78 16.56
N THR A 77 -14.18 27.18 15.28
CA THR A 77 -14.79 28.45 14.84
C THR A 77 -16.30 28.47 15.00
N LEU A 78 -16.99 27.39 14.62
CA LEU A 78 -18.44 27.29 14.80
C LEU A 78 -18.83 27.37 16.29
N PHE A 79 -18.10 26.68 17.17
CA PHE A 79 -18.34 26.74 18.61
C PHE A 79 -18.15 28.16 19.18
N TYR A 80 -17.10 28.87 18.77
CA TYR A 80 -16.85 30.24 19.22
C TYR A 80 -18.00 31.19 18.86
N VAL A 81 -18.52 31.10 17.63
CA VAL A 81 -19.65 31.92 17.15
C VAL A 81 -20.96 31.60 17.90
N MET A 82 -21.11 30.41 18.47
CA MET A 82 -22.31 30.07 19.26
C MET A 82 -22.25 30.57 20.71
N VAL A 83 -21.05 30.79 21.24
CA VAL A 83 -20.85 31.20 22.64
C VAL A 83 -20.81 32.73 22.80
N VAL A 84 -20.46 33.45 21.73
CA VAL A 84 -20.46 34.93 21.66
C VAL A 84 -21.79 35.43 21.11
#